data_AF-A0A445MLI6-F1
#
_entry.id   AF-A0A445MLI6-F1
#
_cell.length_a   1.000
_cell.length_b   1.000
_cell.length_c   1.000
_cell.angle_alpha   90.00
_cell.angle_beta   90.00
_cell.angle_gamma   90.00
#
_symmetry.space_group_name_H-M   'P 1'
#
loop_
_entity.id
_entity.type
_entity.pdbx_description
1 polymer ?
#
loop_
_entity_poly.entity_id
_entity_poly.type
_entity_poly.pdbx_seq_one_letter_code
_entity_poly.pdbx_strand_id
1 'polypeptide(L)' 'MAGSMELQPDNGSRKSLGIGPSSDDAVGSRRKFARRFAEGIRKLAGNAKGDHWEEDRRTCRKIVEGCQSMRELSLN' A
#
# COMPACT_ATOMS: atom_id res chain seq x y z
N MET A 1 -10.12 -58.10 -39.90
CA MET A 1 -8.85 -57.47 -39.47
C MET A 1 -9.16 -56.02 -39.11
N ALA A 2 -9.51 -55.75 -37.86
CA ALA A 2 -9.72 -54.40 -37.34
C ALA A 2 -8.96 -54.31 -36.03
N GLY A 3 -7.75 -53.73 -36.08
CA GLY A 3 -6.92 -53.48 -34.91
C GLY A 3 -7.20 -52.07 -34.39
N SER A 4 -7.90 -51.98 -33.26
CA SER A 4 -8.10 -50.75 -32.51
C SER A 4 -6.78 -50.38 -31.83
N MET A 5 -6.21 -49.23 -32.17
CA MET A 5 -5.02 -48.70 -31.50
C MET A 5 -5.48 -47.95 -30.25
N GLU A 6 -5.44 -48.60 -29.09
CA GLU A 6 -5.61 -47.95 -27.79
C GLU A 6 -4.48 -46.93 -27.59
N LEU A 7 -4.82 -45.64 -27.65
CA LEU A 7 -3.97 -44.58 -27.11
C LEU A 7 -4.15 -44.58 -25.59
N GLN A 8 -3.22 -45.22 -24.89
CA GLN A 8 -3.18 -45.20 -23.43
C GLN A 8 -3.14 -43.73 -22.96
N PRO A 9 -4.05 -43.30 -22.08
CA PRO A 9 -3.96 -41.96 -21.52
C PRO A 9 -2.80 -41.97 -20.52
N ASP A 10 -1.73 -41.24 -20.85
CA ASP A 10 -0.60 -40.94 -19.98
C ASP A 10 -1.07 -40.10 -18.78
N ASN A 11 -1.86 -40.71 -17.90
CA ASN A 11 -2.15 -40.21 -16.56
C ASN A 11 -1.02 -40.62 -15.59
N GLY A 12 0.21 -40.70 -16.11
CA GLY A 12 1.42 -40.67 -15.31
C GLY A 12 1.37 -39.40 -14.48
N SER A 13 1.37 -39.56 -13.16
CA SER A 13 1.07 -38.53 -12.18
C SER A 13 1.67 -37.20 -12.63
N ARG A 14 0.79 -36.20 -12.84
CA ARG A 14 1.19 -34.81 -12.96
C ARG A 14 2.12 -34.56 -11.78
N LYS A 15 3.42 -34.59 -12.05
CA LYS A 15 4.45 -34.37 -11.04
C LYS A 15 4.07 -33.05 -10.41
N SER A 16 3.59 -33.12 -9.18
CA SER A 16 3.31 -31.96 -8.34
C SER A 16 4.54 -31.08 -8.45
N LEU A 17 4.40 -29.98 -9.18
CA LEU A 17 5.46 -29.05 -9.53
C LEU A 17 5.98 -28.43 -8.23
N GLY A 18 6.86 -29.13 -7.52
CA GLY A 18 7.68 -28.61 -6.43
C GLY A 18 7.00 -27.76 -5.35
N ILE A 19 5.68 -27.76 -5.22
CA ILE A 19 5.00 -27.05 -4.12
C ILE A 19 5.02 -27.99 -2.91
N GLY A 20 6.24 -28.26 -2.43
CA GLY A 20 6.40 -28.80 -1.09
C GLY A 20 6.00 -27.73 -0.06
N PRO A 21 5.82 -28.14 1.21
CA PRO A 21 5.49 -27.25 2.35
C PRO A 21 6.41 -26.01 2.51
N SER A 22 7.54 -25.96 1.80
CA SER A 22 8.45 -24.82 1.71
C SER A 22 7.84 -23.54 1.13
N SER A 23 6.76 -23.62 0.33
CA SER A 23 6.08 -22.41 -0.17
C SER A 23 5.43 -21.61 0.97
N ASP A 24 4.97 -22.25 2.04
CA ASP A 24 4.36 -21.55 3.18
C ASP A 24 5.39 -20.74 3.97
N ASP A 25 6.65 -21.20 4.05
CA ASP A 25 7.75 -20.44 4.67
C ASP A 25 8.13 -19.20 3.84
N ALA A 26 8.12 -19.33 2.51
CA ALA A 26 8.33 -18.21 1.60
C ALA A 26 7.17 -17.19 1.68
N VAL A 27 5.93 -17.66 1.80
CA VAL A 27 4.74 -16.81 2.01
C VAL A 27 4.79 -16.14 3.39
N GLY A 28 5.25 -16.86 4.42
CA GLY A 28 5.42 -16.36 5.78
C GLY A 28 6.45 -15.23 5.87
N SER A 29 7.60 -15.38 5.20
CA SER A 29 8.62 -14.32 5.13
C SER A 29 8.12 -13.08 4.38
N ARG A 30 7.44 -13.26 3.25
CA ARG A 30 6.81 -12.18 2.47
C ARG A 30 5.74 -11.43 3.28
N ARG A 31 4.94 -12.13 4.09
CA ARG A 31 3.92 -11.52 4.96
C ARG A 31 4.54 -10.67 6.07
N LYS A 32 5.64 -11.13 6.69
CA LYS A 32 6.38 -10.36 7.70
C LYS A 32 6.99 -9.09 7.09
N PHE A 33 7.55 -9.18 5.89
CA PHE A 33 8.08 -8.04 5.16
C PHE A 33 6.99 -7.02 4.81
N ALA A 34 5.87 -7.46 4.23
CA ALA A 34 4.75 -6.61 3.89
C ALA A 34 4.18 -5.88 5.12
N ARG A 35 4.11 -6.56 6.27
CA ARG A 35 3.67 -5.95 7.54
C ARG A 35 4.59 -4.81 7.98
N ARG A 36 5.91 -5.04 7.98
CA ARG A 36 6.90 -4.00 8.33
C ARG A 36 6.84 -2.80 7.39
N PHE A 37 6.65 -3.06 6.09
CA PHE A 37 6.52 -2.01 5.08
C PHE A 37 5.26 -1.16 5.29
N ALA A 38 4.10 -1.81 5.49
CA ALA A 38 2.84 -1.12 5.78
C ALA A 38 2.89 -0.29 7.07
N GLU A 39 3.58 -0.78 8.10
CA GLU A 39 3.81 -0.06 9.36
C GLU A 39 4.69 1.18 9.16
N GLY A 40 5.75 1.06 8.35
CA GLY A 40 6.60 2.20 7.97
C GLY A 40 5.82 3.29 7.23
N ILE A 41 4.97 2.91 6.26
CA ILE A 41 4.10 3.86 5.54
C ILE A 41 3.13 4.55 6.49
N ARG A 42 2.51 3.82 7.42
CA ARG A 42 1.59 4.39 8.41
C ARG A 42 2.29 5.45 9.26
N LYS A 43 3.53 5.19 9.70
CA LYS A 43 4.32 6.15 10.49
C LYS A 43 4.64 7.41 9.67
N LEU A 44 5.04 7.25 8.41
CA LEU A 44 5.31 8.37 7.49
C LEU A 44 4.06 9.21 7.24
N ALA A 45 2.92 8.58 6.93
CA ALA A 45 1.66 9.26 6.66
C ALA A 45 1.10 9.98 7.90
N GLY A 46 1.31 9.41 9.10
CA GLY A 46 0.93 10.04 10.36
C GLY A 46 1.69 11.34 10.65
N ASN A 47 2.99 11.36 10.35
CA ASN A 47 3.81 12.56 10.54
C ASN A 47 3.55 13.62 9.47
N ALA A 48 3.36 13.23 8.20
CA ALA A 48 3.16 14.17 7.09
C ALA A 48 1.90 15.04 7.24
N LYS A 49 0.85 14.55 7.92
CA LYS A 49 -0.39 15.31 8.13
C LYS A 49 -0.28 16.38 9.21
N GLY A 50 0.63 16.25 10.18
CA GLY A 50 0.76 17.21 11.28
C GLY A 50 1.47 18.49 10.85
N ASP A 51 2.65 18.32 10.25
CA ASP A 51 3.54 19.44 9.95
C ASP A 51 2.97 20.38 8.87
N HIS A 52 2.27 19.82 7.87
CA HIS A 52 1.71 20.63 6.80
C HIS A 52 0.48 21.45 7.24
N TRP A 53 -0.36 20.88 8.11
CA TRP A 53 -1.57 21.55 8.59
C TRP A 53 -1.26 22.71 9.53
N GLU A 54 -0.19 22.62 10.32
CA GLU A 54 0.17 23.68 11.25
C GLU A 54 0.73 24.91 10.52
N GLU A 55 1.61 24.71 9.54
CA GLU A 55 2.18 25.78 8.72
C GLU A 55 1.12 26.47 7.82
N ASP A 56 0.22 25.69 7.23
CA ASP A 56 -0.90 26.22 6.44
C ASP A 56 -1.83 27.06 7.31
N ARG A 57 -2.22 26.55 8.49
CA ARG A 57 -3.07 27.29 9.44
C ARG A 57 -2.41 28.58 9.93
N ARG A 58 -1.11 28.56 10.21
CA ARG A 58 -0.34 29.74 10.64
C ARG A 58 -0.31 30.80 9.54
N THR A 59 -0.13 30.37 8.29
CA THR A 59 -0.12 31.25 7.12
C THR A 59 -1.51 31.83 6.87
N CYS A 60 -2.56 31.00 6.87
CA CYS A 60 -3.94 31.46 6.75
C CYS A 60 -4.28 32.49 7.84
N ARG A 61 -3.89 32.26 9.09
CA ARG A 61 -4.13 33.20 10.19
C ARG A 61 -3.48 34.57 9.93
N LYS A 62 -2.22 34.61 9.50
CA LYS A 62 -1.52 35.86 9.18
C LYS A 62 -2.20 36.64 8.05
N ILE A 63 -2.67 35.93 7.01
CA ILE A 63 -3.40 36.53 5.89
C ILE A 63 -4.73 37.12 6.38
N VAL A 64 -5.50 36.36 7.17
CA VAL A 64 -6.78 36.82 7.74
C VAL A 64 -6.59 38.07 8.61
N GLU A 65 -5.59 38.07 9.49
CA GLU A 65 -5.27 39.23 10.35
C GLU A 65 -4.90 40.47 9.51
N GLY A 66 -4.10 40.31 8.45
CA GLY A 66 -3.76 41.41 7.53
C GLY A 66 -4.98 41.95 6.76
N CYS A 67 -5.85 41.07 6.27
CA CYS A 67 -7.09 41.48 5.61
C CYS A 67 -8.05 42.21 6.56
N GLN A 68 -8.12 41.78 7.82
CA GLN A 68 -8.95 42.42 8.83
C GLN A 68 -8.44 43.83 9.18
N SER A 69 -7.12 43.98 9.34
CA SER A 69 -6.46 45.27 9.53
C SER A 69 -6.72 46.24 8.37
N MET A 70 -6.55 45.79 7.12
CA MET A 70 -6.83 46.64 5.95
C MET A 70 -8.31 47.06 5.90
N ARG A 71 -9.23 46.14 6.22
CA ARG A 71 -10.67 46.43 6.24
C ARG A 71 -11.05 47.45 7.30
N GLU A 72 -10.43 47.40 8.47
CA GLU A 72 -10.65 48.34 9.58
C GLU A 72 -10.06 49.73 9.29
N LEU A 73 -8.90 49.79 8.63
CA LEU A 73 -8.31 51.04 8.13
C LEU A 73 -9.12 51.66 6.99
N SER A 74 -9.89 50.86 6.25
CA SER A 74 -10.75 51.34 5.15
C SER A 74 -12.11 51.84 5.62
N LEU A 75 -12.44 51.66 6.91
CA LEU A 75 -13.72 52.01 7.52
C LEU A 75 -13.60 53.18 8.52
N ASN A 76 -12.38 53.66 8.80
CA ASN A 76 -12.09 54.89 9.54
C ASN A 76 -11.69 56.01 8.58
#